data_AF-A0A3N0C5L4-F1
#
_entry.id   AF-A0A3N0C5L4-F1
#
_cell.length_a   1.000
_cell.length_b   1.000
_cell.length_c   1.000
_cell.angle_alpha   90.00
_cell.angle_beta   90.00
_cell.angle_gamma   90.00
#
_symmetry.space_group_name_H-M   'P 1'
#
loop_
_entity.id
_entity.type
_entity.pdbx_description
1 polymer ?
#
loop_
_entity_poly.entity_id
_entity_poly.type
_entity_poly.pdbx_seq_one_letter_code
_entity_poly.pdbx_strand_id
1 'polypeptide(L)'
;MKPAPAATKAGDGTAGPVPETRSGQHSDPAGDPVSARDAASAGDPVSARDAASAGDPVSARDAASARDATSARDAGGRAPQESPGRTVPPHPEQPAPPVPPVPPAAWKQPDSRAVRKAAEAASGDAGAGRGTSDNEPSRTSALQVRPPQEEVERRNAEREQAAKAKPVAPRVMQVLLAVFYPVILLVLAVRAVTSPLFLWVEYNRPGFPGDGYGFSTDDRTTYGSYAVDYLSNWSGARYLGELVNRSGDNLFTAGEVSHMADVKLVILSAFTAGFVLILLSVVAMIYLRRRSPGGVRRGLFAGSIATLVIIIGLGVLASLGWEKFFADFHSVFFASGTWTFSLQDTLIRLFPGQFWVDAGIVIGVLVLAAAVLTAVLTWPTRKRRNLAKDASATEAPRNGDASAEAEAQESNSRA
;
A
#
# COMPACT_ATOMS: atom_id res chain seq x y z
N MET A 1 -58.90 40.73 -7.17
CA MET A 1 -60.17 41.30 -6.66
C MET A 1 -60.49 40.63 -5.33
N LYS A 2 -60.69 41.44 -4.28
CA LYS A 2 -61.15 41.01 -2.94
C LYS A 2 -62.54 40.35 -3.06
N PRO A 3 -62.96 39.49 -2.11
CA PRO A 3 -63.58 40.05 -0.90
C PRO A 3 -63.32 39.27 0.42
N ALA A 4 -63.40 40.01 1.51
CA ALA A 4 -63.82 39.53 2.85
C ALA A 4 -65.35 39.76 2.96
N PRO A 5 -66.12 39.24 3.95
CA PRO A 5 -65.90 39.57 5.37
C PRO A 5 -66.33 38.54 6.46
N ALA A 6 -65.74 38.74 7.64
CA ALA A 6 -66.29 38.73 9.00
C ALA A 6 -67.21 37.61 9.52
N ALA A 7 -66.82 37.04 10.67
CA ALA A 7 -67.74 36.61 11.72
C ALA A 7 -67.16 36.94 13.10
N THR A 8 -67.99 37.59 13.91
CA THR A 8 -67.78 38.06 15.28
C THR A 8 -68.46 37.07 16.24
N LYS A 9 -67.85 36.75 17.40
CA LYS A 9 -68.53 36.75 18.70
C LYS A 9 -67.57 36.50 19.87
N ALA A 10 -67.85 37.22 20.95
CA ALA A 10 -67.11 37.36 22.19
C ALA A 10 -67.74 36.56 23.35
N GLY A 11 -67.00 36.48 24.45
CA GLY A 11 -67.43 36.07 25.80
C GLY A 11 -66.56 34.94 26.34
N ASP A 12 -66.09 34.91 27.59
CA ASP A 12 -66.24 35.78 28.76
C ASP A 12 -65.30 35.22 29.87
N GLY A 13 -64.85 36.07 30.80
CA GLY A 13 -64.38 35.77 32.18
C GLY A 13 -63.26 34.74 32.42
N THR A 14 -62.33 34.86 33.38
CA THR A 14 -62.20 35.68 34.59
C THR A 14 -60.77 35.49 35.12
N ALA A 15 -60.19 36.56 35.67
CA ALA A 15 -58.92 36.60 36.38
C ALA A 15 -59.08 36.30 37.89
N GLY A 16 -58.03 35.81 38.57
CA GLY A 16 -57.91 35.87 40.03
C GLY A 16 -56.82 34.98 40.66
N PRO A 17 -56.21 35.34 41.81
CA PRO A 17 -54.75 35.29 42.04
C PRO A 17 -54.22 34.52 43.30
N VAL A 18 -52.97 34.00 43.23
CA VAL A 18 -51.81 33.99 44.20
C VAL A 18 -52.00 33.33 45.62
N PRO A 19 -51.01 33.25 46.58
CA PRO A 19 -50.12 32.11 46.97
C PRO A 19 -50.18 31.67 48.47
N GLU A 20 -49.27 30.74 48.91
CA GLU A 20 -48.57 30.58 50.24
C GLU A 20 -48.24 29.08 50.55
N THR A 21 -46.98 28.62 50.71
CA THR A 21 -46.06 28.51 51.90
C THR A 21 -46.55 27.81 53.18
N ARG A 22 -45.89 26.67 53.57
CA ARG A 22 -45.52 26.23 54.96
C ARG A 22 -44.77 24.86 54.92
N SER A 23 -43.49 24.69 55.30
CA SER A 23 -42.78 24.55 56.61
C SER A 23 -42.76 23.16 57.29
N GLY A 24 -41.58 22.81 57.86
CA GLY A 24 -41.30 21.81 58.92
C GLY A 24 -40.39 20.66 58.45
N GLN A 25 -39.10 20.49 58.79
CA GLN A 25 -38.21 20.71 59.94
C GLN A 25 -38.16 19.56 61.00
N HIS A 26 -36.94 19.04 61.20
CA HIS A 26 -36.32 18.39 62.38
C HIS A 26 -36.67 16.95 62.80
N SER A 27 -35.65 16.06 62.83
CA SER A 27 -35.14 15.41 64.06
C SER A 27 -33.78 14.72 63.85
N ASP A 28 -32.82 15.02 64.74
CA ASP A 28 -31.64 14.26 65.18
C ASP A 28 -31.88 13.96 66.69
N PRO A 29 -31.07 13.22 67.51
CA PRO A 29 -29.73 12.64 67.28
C PRO A 29 -29.48 11.23 67.95
N ALA A 30 -28.20 10.79 67.90
CA ALA A 30 -27.42 10.10 68.95
C ALA A 30 -27.07 8.60 68.77
N GLY A 31 -25.77 8.29 68.87
CA GLY A 31 -25.25 6.99 69.31
C GLY A 31 -23.95 6.50 68.66
N ASP A 32 -22.80 7.02 69.11
CA ASP A 32 -21.48 6.33 69.06
C ASP A 32 -21.41 5.32 70.24
N PRO A 33 -20.55 4.25 70.28
CA PRO A 33 -19.09 4.49 70.33
C PRO A 33 -18.09 3.35 69.91
N VAL A 34 -16.82 3.78 69.70
CA VAL A 34 -15.47 3.15 69.83
C VAL A 34 -15.05 1.82 69.17
N SER A 35 -13.99 1.91 68.35
CA SER A 35 -12.63 1.29 68.48
C SER A 35 -12.07 0.92 67.10
N ALA A 36 -10.79 1.02 66.72
CA ALA A 36 -9.56 1.68 67.14
C ALA A 36 -8.49 1.24 66.08
N ARG A 37 -7.42 2.03 65.90
CA ARG A 37 -6.12 1.68 65.26
C ARG A 37 -6.07 1.69 63.73
N ASP A 38 -5.08 2.23 63.02
CA ASP A 38 -3.75 2.79 63.34
C ASP A 38 -3.28 3.66 62.15
N ALA A 39 -2.42 4.66 62.44
CA ALA A 39 -1.25 5.16 61.66
C ALA A 39 -1.45 5.64 60.19
N ALA A 40 -0.86 6.73 59.67
CA ALA A 40 0.15 7.68 60.14
C ALA A 40 0.19 8.94 59.23
N SER A 41 0.46 10.09 59.86
CA SER A 41 1.38 11.19 59.46
C SER A 41 1.35 11.72 58.01
N ALA A 42 0.79 12.93 57.76
CA ALA A 42 1.45 14.26 57.80
C ALA A 42 2.53 14.46 56.70
N GLY A 43 2.58 15.54 55.93
CA GLY A 43 1.84 16.80 55.92
C GLY A 43 2.24 17.64 54.69
N ASP A 44 1.55 18.76 54.52
CA ASP A 44 1.67 19.79 53.47
C ASP A 44 1.73 21.15 54.23
N PRO A 45 1.89 22.33 53.60
CA PRO A 45 2.96 22.85 52.72
C PRO A 45 3.50 24.21 53.25
N VAL A 46 4.56 24.80 52.66
CA VAL A 46 4.89 26.24 52.89
C VAL A 46 5.49 26.95 51.67
N SER A 47 5.06 28.20 51.52
CA SER A 47 5.18 29.22 50.47
C SER A 47 6.55 29.86 50.16
N ALA A 48 6.69 30.26 48.89
CA ALA A 48 7.19 31.51 48.28
C ALA A 48 8.19 32.46 48.99
N ARG A 49 9.27 32.87 48.28
CA ARG A 49 9.44 34.20 47.60
C ARG A 49 10.87 34.50 47.07
N ASP A 50 10.92 35.08 45.86
CA ASP A 50 11.75 36.19 45.28
C ASP A 50 13.30 36.20 45.42
N ALA A 51 14.17 36.73 44.53
CA ALA A 51 14.12 37.64 43.36
C ALA A 51 15.44 37.44 42.53
N ALA A 52 15.42 37.45 41.18
CA ALA A 52 15.68 38.56 40.23
C ALA A 52 17.14 38.79 39.75
N SER A 53 17.32 38.84 38.42
CA SER A 53 18.03 39.87 37.60
C SER A 53 18.42 39.24 36.24
N ALA A 54 17.79 39.51 35.09
CA ALA A 54 17.70 40.73 34.25
C ALA A 54 18.54 40.58 32.96
N GLY A 55 17.92 40.86 31.81
CA GLY A 55 18.53 40.86 30.49
C GLY A 55 17.48 40.95 29.38
N ASP A 56 16.91 42.14 29.19
CA ASP A 56 15.84 42.49 28.25
C ASP A 56 16.24 42.45 26.74
N PRO A 57 15.25 42.46 25.83
CA PRO A 57 15.40 42.38 24.38
C PRO A 57 15.47 43.76 23.71
N VAL A 58 15.97 43.84 22.47
CA VAL A 58 15.86 45.07 21.65
C VAL A 58 15.46 44.77 20.20
N SER A 59 14.39 45.44 19.80
CA SER A 59 13.81 45.53 18.46
C SER A 59 14.56 46.50 17.54
N ALA A 60 14.51 46.16 16.25
CA ALA A 60 14.20 47.02 15.09
C ALA A 60 15.15 48.15 14.64
N ARG A 61 14.95 48.46 13.34
CA ARG A 61 15.40 49.61 12.52
C ARG A 61 16.68 49.37 11.74
N ASP A 62 16.85 49.83 10.51
CA ASP A 62 16.00 50.49 9.51
C ASP A 62 16.86 50.56 8.22
N ALA A 63 16.21 50.83 7.09
CA ALA A 63 16.78 51.51 5.91
C ALA A 63 17.84 50.73 5.09
N ALA A 64 18.06 50.98 3.81
CA ALA A 64 17.35 51.64 2.70
C ALA A 64 18.30 51.48 1.50
N SER A 65 17.78 51.72 0.30
CA SER A 65 18.53 52.10 -0.91
C SER A 65 19.41 51.02 -1.56
N ALA A 66 19.02 50.51 -2.72
CA ALA A 66 19.15 51.15 -4.04
C ALA A 66 20.59 51.12 -4.58
N ARG A 67 20.75 50.42 -5.71
CA ARG A 67 21.51 50.73 -6.94
C ARG A 67 21.80 49.42 -7.67
N ASP A 68 21.27 49.26 -8.89
CA ASP A 68 21.98 49.53 -10.17
C ASP A 68 23.06 48.45 -10.43
N ALA A 69 23.21 47.83 -11.60
CA ALA A 69 22.80 48.22 -12.92
C ALA A 69 22.90 47.03 -13.91
N THR A 70 21.98 47.01 -14.87
CA THR A 70 22.20 46.86 -16.33
C THR A 70 23.09 45.74 -16.90
N SER A 71 22.48 44.92 -17.75
CA SER A 71 22.73 44.87 -19.21
C SER A 71 21.65 43.99 -19.87
N ALA A 72 21.14 44.20 -21.08
CA ALA A 72 21.13 45.30 -22.03
C ALA A 72 20.28 44.78 -23.21
N ARG A 73 19.29 45.59 -23.64
CA ARG A 73 18.88 45.87 -25.05
C ARG A 73 18.36 44.71 -25.90
N ASP A 74 17.41 44.87 -26.83
CA ASP A 74 16.68 45.99 -27.44
C ASP A 74 15.41 45.33 -28.03
N ALA A 75 14.20 45.83 -27.78
CA ALA A 75 13.50 46.93 -28.44
C ALA A 75 12.65 46.51 -29.66
N GLY A 76 11.37 46.89 -29.58
CA GLY A 76 10.45 47.11 -30.70
C GLY A 76 9.69 45.85 -31.15
N GLY A 77 8.37 45.78 -31.17
CA GLY A 77 7.35 46.79 -30.95
C GLY A 77 6.05 46.32 -31.61
N ARG A 78 4.93 46.63 -30.94
CA ARG A 78 3.60 46.88 -31.52
C ARG A 78 2.76 45.68 -32.00
N ALA A 79 1.79 45.30 -31.15
CA ALA A 79 0.47 44.83 -31.57
C ALA A 79 -0.38 46.04 -32.03
N PRO A 80 -1.50 45.85 -32.76
CA PRO A 80 -2.77 45.60 -32.06
C PRO A 80 -3.81 44.70 -32.78
N GLN A 81 -4.68 44.12 -31.95
CA GLN A 81 -6.13 43.82 -32.10
C GLN A 81 -6.74 43.35 -33.44
N GLU A 82 -7.49 42.23 -33.39
CA GLU A 82 -8.97 42.22 -33.58
C GLU A 82 -9.61 40.82 -33.35
N SER A 83 -10.63 40.84 -32.47
CA SER A 83 -11.85 40.05 -32.21
C SER A 83 -12.41 38.91 -33.11
N PRO A 84 -13.46 38.17 -32.64
CA PRO A 84 -13.57 36.72 -32.76
C PRO A 84 -14.77 36.15 -33.57
N GLY A 85 -14.75 34.82 -33.77
CA GLY A 85 -15.94 33.95 -33.79
C GLY A 85 -16.38 33.41 -35.16
N ARG A 86 -16.55 32.08 -35.27
CA ARG A 86 -17.86 31.40 -35.48
C ARG A 86 -17.70 29.88 -35.70
N THR A 87 -18.62 29.17 -35.08
CA THR A 87 -18.96 27.73 -35.12
C THR A 87 -19.36 27.19 -36.51
N VAL A 88 -19.07 25.91 -36.80
CA VAL A 88 -19.65 25.14 -37.91
C VAL A 88 -20.14 23.75 -37.42
N PRO A 89 -21.41 23.35 -37.69
CA PRO A 89 -21.96 21.99 -37.48
C PRO A 89 -21.99 21.14 -38.79
N PRO A 90 -22.44 19.86 -38.78
CA PRO A 90 -22.11 18.83 -39.81
C PRO A 90 -23.24 18.44 -40.81
N HIS A 91 -22.87 17.55 -41.77
CA HIS A 91 -23.66 16.63 -42.67
C HIS A 91 -24.17 17.14 -44.05
N PRO A 92 -24.52 16.29 -45.07
CA PRO A 92 -24.43 14.81 -45.29
C PRO A 92 -23.98 14.31 -46.72
N GLU A 93 -24.05 12.98 -46.94
CA GLU A 93 -23.74 12.07 -48.10
C GLU A 93 -24.43 12.40 -49.47
N GLN A 94 -24.04 11.87 -50.66
CA GLN A 94 -24.18 10.47 -51.21
C GLN A 94 -23.77 10.37 -52.74
N PRO A 95 -23.90 9.25 -53.52
CA PRO A 95 -23.04 8.05 -53.78
C PRO A 95 -22.52 7.86 -55.26
N ALA A 96 -21.57 6.94 -55.61
CA ALA A 96 -21.73 5.54 -56.13
C ALA A 96 -20.50 5.14 -57.04
N PRO A 97 -20.23 3.88 -57.52
CA PRO A 97 -20.43 2.48 -57.06
C PRO A 97 -19.11 1.59 -57.20
N PRO A 98 -19.09 0.24 -57.39
CA PRO A 98 -18.32 -0.69 -56.52
C PRO A 98 -17.15 -1.48 -57.18
N VAL A 99 -16.18 -1.96 -56.39
CA VAL A 99 -15.08 -2.86 -56.82
C VAL A 99 -14.87 -4.00 -55.77
N PRO A 100 -14.62 -5.26 -56.19
CA PRO A 100 -14.75 -6.48 -55.35
C PRO A 100 -13.59 -6.73 -54.34
N PRO A 101 -13.78 -7.68 -53.38
CA PRO A 101 -12.97 -7.77 -52.17
C PRO A 101 -11.66 -8.56 -52.29
N VAL A 102 -10.65 -8.09 -51.56
CA VAL A 102 -9.34 -8.73 -51.33
C VAL A 102 -9.33 -9.37 -49.93
N PRO A 103 -8.93 -10.64 -49.76
CA PRO A 103 -8.75 -11.28 -48.45
C PRO A 103 -7.35 -11.04 -47.83
N PRO A 104 -7.20 -11.23 -46.50
CA PRO A 104 -6.20 -10.54 -45.69
C PRO A 104 -4.82 -11.21 -45.61
N ALA A 105 -3.83 -10.36 -45.29
CA ALA A 105 -2.42 -10.67 -45.09
C ALA A 105 -2.17 -11.71 -43.98
N ALA A 106 -1.59 -12.84 -44.38
CA ALA A 106 -1.02 -13.84 -43.49
C ALA A 106 0.44 -13.50 -43.13
N TRP A 107 0.73 -13.69 -41.85
CA TRP A 107 1.97 -13.39 -41.18
C TRP A 107 3.10 -14.31 -41.67
N LYS A 108 4.26 -13.74 -42.00
CA LYS A 108 5.49 -14.49 -42.28
C LYS A 108 6.02 -15.13 -40.99
N GLN A 109 6.10 -16.45 -40.97
CA GLN A 109 6.99 -17.19 -40.07
C GLN A 109 8.42 -17.19 -40.65
N PRO A 110 9.47 -17.12 -39.80
CA PRO A 110 10.86 -17.22 -40.25
C PRO A 110 11.25 -18.70 -40.44
N ASP A 111 11.38 -19.13 -41.69
CA ASP A 111 11.92 -20.46 -42.00
C ASP A 111 13.43 -20.55 -41.75
N SER A 112 13.71 -21.62 -41.03
CA SER A 112 14.97 -22.15 -40.54
C SER A 112 16.22 -21.97 -41.42
N ARG A 113 17.30 -21.58 -40.73
CA ARG A 113 18.72 -21.60 -41.12
C ARG A 113 19.24 -22.97 -41.63
N ALA A 114 18.41 -24.01 -41.63
CA ALA A 114 18.78 -25.38 -41.98
C ALA A 114 18.87 -25.63 -43.49
N VAL A 115 18.08 -24.92 -44.32
CA VAL A 115 18.04 -25.17 -45.77
C VAL A 115 19.26 -24.59 -46.50
N ARG A 116 19.88 -23.52 -45.97
CA ARG A 116 21.09 -22.94 -46.58
C ARG A 116 22.36 -23.80 -46.40
N LYS A 117 22.41 -24.60 -45.33
CA LYS A 117 23.59 -25.42 -45.01
C LYS A 117 23.67 -26.72 -45.83
N ALA A 118 22.57 -27.13 -46.45
CA ALA A 118 22.52 -28.31 -47.31
C ALA A 118 22.95 -28.03 -48.77
N ALA A 119 22.98 -26.76 -49.20
CA ALA A 119 23.34 -26.38 -50.56
C ALA A 119 24.85 -26.11 -50.77
N GLU A 120 25.63 -25.89 -49.70
CA GLU A 120 27.09 -25.66 -49.78
C GLU A 120 27.92 -26.96 -49.80
N ALA A 121 27.32 -28.12 -49.54
CA ALA A 121 28.03 -29.40 -49.48
C ALA A 121 28.10 -30.17 -50.81
N ALA A 122 27.56 -29.63 -51.91
CA ALA A 122 27.37 -30.36 -53.17
C ALA A 122 28.17 -29.81 -54.37
N SER A 123 29.12 -28.91 -54.17
CA SER A 123 29.93 -28.36 -55.27
C SER A 123 31.42 -28.34 -54.93
N GLY A 124 32.15 -29.31 -55.47
CA GLY A 124 33.62 -29.31 -55.46
C GLY A 124 34.22 -30.63 -55.92
N ASP A 125 34.09 -30.95 -57.22
CA ASP A 125 34.87 -32.02 -57.86
C ASP A 125 35.61 -31.52 -59.12
N ALA A 126 36.83 -32.04 -59.26
CA ALA A 126 37.70 -32.27 -60.43
C ALA A 126 38.14 -31.13 -61.37
N GLY A 127 39.46 -30.88 -61.38
CA GLY A 127 40.17 -30.15 -62.44
C GLY A 127 41.71 -30.24 -62.33
N ALA A 128 42.28 -31.30 -62.93
CA ALA A 128 43.67 -31.74 -63.08
C ALA A 128 44.84 -30.72 -63.06
N GLY A 129 45.97 -31.10 -62.41
CA GLY A 129 47.28 -30.46 -62.64
C GLY A 129 48.43 -30.80 -61.67
N ARG A 130 49.02 -32.00 -61.80
CA ARG A 130 50.46 -32.35 -61.66
C ARG A 130 51.34 -31.67 -60.58
N GLY A 131 51.79 -32.44 -59.57
CA GLY A 131 53.12 -32.25 -58.94
C GLY A 131 53.17 -32.25 -57.40
N THR A 132 53.87 -33.26 -56.85
CA THR A 132 54.65 -33.29 -55.59
C THR A 132 54.00 -32.98 -54.24
N SER A 133 53.78 -34.07 -53.48
CA SER A 133 54.00 -34.23 -52.03
C SER A 133 53.84 -33.03 -51.10
N ASP A 134 52.68 -32.97 -50.43
CA ASP A 134 52.60 -32.54 -49.02
C ASP A 134 51.48 -33.37 -48.35
N ASN A 135 51.87 -34.16 -47.36
CA ASN A 135 50.98 -35.04 -46.61
C ASN A 135 50.35 -34.22 -45.47
N GLU A 136 49.33 -33.42 -45.78
CA GLU A 136 48.51 -32.74 -44.78
C GLU A 136 47.53 -33.76 -44.16
N PRO A 137 47.64 -34.10 -42.86
CA PRO A 137 46.68 -35.02 -42.27
C PRO A 137 45.31 -34.36 -42.27
N SER A 138 44.36 -35.04 -42.93
CA SER A 138 42.99 -34.57 -43.13
C SER A 138 42.36 -34.09 -41.81
N ARG A 139 41.57 -33.00 -41.87
CA ARG A 139 40.83 -32.37 -40.74
C ARG A 139 39.94 -33.32 -39.92
N THR A 140 39.80 -34.57 -40.34
CA THR A 140 39.09 -35.65 -39.65
C THR A 140 39.96 -36.44 -38.66
N SER A 141 41.30 -36.39 -38.76
CA SER A 141 42.18 -37.07 -37.78
C SER A 141 42.29 -36.32 -36.44
N ALA A 142 42.01 -35.01 -36.40
CA ALA A 142 41.98 -34.23 -35.15
C ALA A 142 40.72 -34.48 -34.28
N LEU A 143 39.76 -35.25 -34.78
CA LEU A 143 38.50 -35.61 -34.09
C LEU A 143 38.55 -36.97 -33.37
N GLN A 144 39.67 -37.69 -33.45
CA GLN A 144 39.89 -38.98 -32.79
C GLN A 144 40.85 -38.92 -31.60
N VAL A 145 41.21 -37.71 -31.13
CA VAL A 145 41.90 -37.55 -29.86
C VAL A 145 40.86 -37.65 -28.75
N ARG A 146 40.80 -38.82 -28.09
CA ARG A 146 40.05 -38.99 -26.84
C ARG A 146 40.52 -37.91 -25.87
N PRO A 147 39.63 -37.02 -25.38
CA PRO A 147 40.03 -36.00 -24.43
C PRO A 147 40.76 -36.64 -23.25
N PRO A 148 41.82 -36.01 -22.72
CA PRO A 148 42.55 -36.55 -21.57
C PRO A 148 41.55 -36.84 -20.44
N GLN A 149 41.73 -37.98 -19.75
CA GLN A 149 40.77 -38.50 -18.78
C GLN A 149 40.40 -37.46 -17.71
N GLU A 150 41.38 -36.65 -17.29
CA GLU A 150 41.21 -35.55 -16.35
C GLU A 150 40.22 -34.47 -16.82
N GLU A 151 40.15 -34.16 -18.12
CA GLU A 151 39.19 -33.19 -18.65
C GLU A 151 37.78 -33.78 -18.77
N VAL A 152 37.67 -35.08 -19.06
CA VAL A 152 36.38 -35.80 -19.04
C VAL A 152 35.83 -35.88 -17.62
N GLU A 153 36.68 -36.18 -16.64
CA GLU A 153 36.33 -36.21 -15.23
C GLU A 153 35.95 -34.83 -14.72
N ARG A 154 36.69 -33.77 -15.09
CA ARG A 154 36.32 -32.38 -14.75
C ARG A 154 34.95 -32.01 -15.33
N ARG A 155 34.71 -32.29 -16.61
CA ARG A 155 33.41 -32.00 -17.26
C ARG A 155 32.27 -32.85 -16.67
N ASN A 156 32.53 -34.09 -16.28
CA ASN A 156 31.55 -34.93 -15.59
C ASN A 156 31.28 -34.40 -14.18
N ALA A 157 32.30 -34.00 -13.42
CA ALA A 157 32.15 -33.36 -12.12
C ALA A 157 31.41 -32.03 -12.22
N GLU A 158 31.70 -31.19 -13.22
CA GLU A 158 30.97 -29.94 -13.52
C GLU A 158 29.50 -30.23 -13.87
N ARG A 159 29.22 -31.26 -14.68
CA ARG A 159 27.85 -31.71 -15.00
C ARG A 159 27.11 -32.26 -13.78
N GLU A 160 27.81 -33.01 -12.93
CA GLU A 160 27.25 -33.57 -11.71
C GLU A 160 27.01 -32.48 -10.65
N GLN A 161 27.88 -31.46 -10.58
CA GLN A 161 27.68 -30.26 -9.78
C GLN A 161 26.52 -29.41 -10.31
N ALA A 162 26.41 -29.24 -11.64
CA ALA A 162 25.29 -28.55 -12.27
C ALA A 162 23.96 -29.30 -12.07
N ALA A 163 23.98 -30.63 -12.08
CA ALA A 163 22.82 -31.47 -11.76
C ALA A 163 22.48 -31.47 -10.25
N LYS A 164 23.49 -31.35 -9.37
CA LYS A 164 23.32 -31.22 -7.91
C LYS A 164 22.95 -29.81 -7.46
N ALA A 165 23.10 -28.79 -8.32
CA ALA A 165 22.71 -27.42 -8.02
C ALA A 165 21.20 -27.35 -7.82
N LYS A 166 20.77 -27.28 -6.54
CA LYS A 166 19.35 -27.14 -6.17
C LYS A 166 18.77 -25.93 -6.92
N PRO A 167 17.59 -26.03 -7.53
CA PRO A 167 17.02 -24.92 -8.27
C PRO A 167 16.83 -23.74 -7.31
N VAL A 168 17.55 -22.65 -7.57
CA VAL A 168 17.52 -21.43 -6.74
C VAL A 168 16.20 -20.67 -6.91
N ALA A 169 15.56 -20.79 -8.08
CA ALA A 169 14.33 -20.05 -8.41
C ALA A 169 13.16 -20.29 -7.42
N PRO A 170 12.82 -21.53 -7.03
CA PRO A 170 11.83 -21.76 -5.97
C PRO A 170 12.17 -21.11 -4.62
N ARG A 171 13.45 -21.01 -4.26
CA ARG A 171 13.87 -20.35 -3.02
C ARG A 171 13.73 -18.83 -3.11
N VAL A 172 14.16 -18.24 -4.23
CA VAL A 172 14.00 -16.80 -4.49
C VAL A 172 12.52 -16.42 -4.40
N MET A 173 11.64 -17.18 -5.04
CA MET A 173 10.20 -16.91 -5.01
C MET A 173 9.58 -17.10 -3.61
N GLN A 174 10.11 -18.02 -2.79
CA GLN A 174 9.70 -18.14 -1.37
C GLN A 174 10.10 -16.90 -0.56
N VAL A 175 11.32 -16.39 -0.77
CA VAL A 175 11.81 -15.17 -0.11
C VAL A 175 11.00 -13.97 -0.56
N LEU A 176 10.73 -13.80 -1.86
CA LEU A 176 9.88 -12.73 -2.36
C LEU A 176 8.49 -12.78 -1.73
N LEU A 177 7.87 -13.96 -1.66
CA LEU A 177 6.56 -14.12 -1.01
C LEU A 177 6.62 -13.74 0.48
N ALA A 178 7.69 -14.12 1.18
CA ALA A 178 7.89 -13.77 2.59
C ALA A 178 8.09 -12.25 2.79
N VAL A 179 8.77 -11.57 1.87
CA VAL A 179 9.01 -10.11 1.92
C VAL A 179 7.76 -9.32 1.54
N PHE A 180 7.00 -9.78 0.56
CA PHE A 180 5.77 -9.09 0.13
C PHE A 180 4.66 -9.19 1.16
N TYR A 181 4.59 -10.30 1.88
CA TYR A 181 3.55 -10.59 2.87
C TYR A 181 3.34 -9.47 3.92
N PRO A 182 4.36 -8.99 4.68
CA PRO A 182 4.17 -7.91 5.65
C PRO A 182 3.64 -6.62 5.01
N VAL A 183 4.15 -6.26 3.84
CA VAL A 183 3.75 -5.03 3.13
C VAL A 183 2.29 -5.12 2.68
N ILE A 184 1.89 -6.26 2.11
CA ILE A 184 0.50 -6.50 1.69
C ILE A 184 -0.45 -6.42 2.88
N LEU A 185 -0.13 -7.07 4.01
CA LEU A 185 -0.97 -6.99 5.20
C LEU A 185 -1.09 -5.56 5.72
N LEU A 186 0.01 -4.81 5.76
CA LEU A 186 0.01 -3.43 6.21
C LEU A 186 -0.88 -2.56 5.30
N VAL A 187 -0.75 -2.69 3.98
CA VAL A 187 -1.58 -1.94 3.02
C VAL A 187 -3.06 -2.28 3.18
N LEU A 188 -3.41 -3.56 3.35
CA LEU A 188 -4.79 -3.98 3.56
C LEU A 188 -5.35 -3.45 4.90
N ALA A 189 -4.55 -3.43 5.96
CA ALA A 189 -4.94 -2.88 7.25
C ALA A 189 -5.14 -1.36 7.19
N VAL A 190 -4.22 -0.63 6.54
CA VAL A 190 -4.37 0.80 6.27
C VAL A 190 -5.65 1.06 5.48
N ARG A 191 -5.91 0.28 4.41
CA ARG A 191 -7.14 0.39 3.62
C ARG A 191 -8.42 0.16 4.45
N ALA A 192 -8.36 -0.69 5.47
CA ALA A 192 -9.48 -0.95 6.36
C ALA A 192 -9.77 0.25 7.28
N VAL A 193 -8.74 0.89 7.85
CA VAL A 193 -8.92 2.06 8.71
C VAL A 193 -9.18 3.36 7.93
N THR A 194 -8.69 3.48 6.70
CA THR A 194 -9.06 4.58 5.79
C THR A 194 -10.39 4.27 5.09
N SER A 195 -11.43 3.96 5.88
CA SER A 195 -12.75 3.65 5.37
C SER A 195 -13.84 4.42 6.13
N PRO A 196 -14.98 4.74 5.47
CA PRO A 196 -16.11 5.38 6.15
C PRO A 196 -16.63 4.58 7.34
N LEU A 197 -16.53 3.24 7.28
CA LEU A 197 -16.94 2.36 8.37
C LEU A 197 -16.06 2.57 9.61
N PHE A 198 -14.74 2.60 9.45
CA PHE A 198 -13.84 2.84 10.58
C PHE A 198 -14.08 4.22 11.19
N LEU A 199 -14.21 5.26 10.35
CA LEU A 199 -14.52 6.61 10.81
C LEU A 199 -15.80 6.66 11.64
N TRP A 200 -16.85 6.00 11.17
CA TRP A 200 -18.12 5.93 11.88
C TRP A 200 -17.99 5.19 13.21
N VAL A 201 -17.33 4.03 13.23
CA VAL A 201 -17.10 3.26 14.46
C VAL A 201 -16.32 4.09 15.47
N GLU A 202 -15.28 4.80 15.03
CA GLU A 202 -14.40 5.58 15.90
C GLU A 202 -15.10 6.80 16.51
N TYR A 203 -15.98 7.46 15.77
CA TYR A 203 -16.76 8.56 16.34
C TYR A 203 -17.93 8.11 17.23
N ASN A 204 -18.39 6.87 17.09
CA ASN A 204 -19.53 6.34 17.84
C ASN A 204 -19.14 5.41 18.99
N ARG A 205 -17.84 5.12 19.18
CA ARG A 205 -17.39 4.32 20.33
C ARG A 205 -17.48 5.11 21.63
N PRO A 206 -17.75 4.43 22.76
CA PRO A 206 -17.70 5.07 24.07
C PRO A 206 -16.32 5.65 24.38
N GLY A 207 -16.32 6.87 24.94
CA GLY A 207 -15.10 7.51 25.44
C GLY A 207 -14.23 8.21 24.39
N PHE A 208 -14.67 8.30 23.13
CA PHE A 208 -13.95 9.11 22.14
C PHE A 208 -14.04 10.61 22.49
N PRO A 209 -12.94 11.38 22.42
CA PRO A 209 -12.93 12.77 22.86
C PRO A 209 -13.82 13.65 21.97
N GLY A 210 -14.66 14.47 22.62
CA GLY A 210 -15.44 15.51 21.95
C GLY A 210 -14.55 16.62 21.39
N ASP A 211 -15.11 17.42 20.47
CA ASP A 211 -14.43 18.61 19.96
C ASP A 211 -14.66 19.81 20.89
N GLY A 212 -13.58 20.37 21.44
CA GLY A 212 -13.63 21.56 22.29
C GLY A 212 -13.98 22.86 21.55
N TYR A 213 -14.02 22.82 20.21
CA TYR A 213 -14.25 23.99 19.35
C TYR A 213 -15.63 23.98 18.66
N GLY A 214 -16.52 23.06 19.05
CA GLY A 214 -17.94 23.14 18.73
C GLY A 214 -18.47 22.25 17.61
N PHE A 215 -17.66 21.36 17.02
CA PHE A 215 -18.22 20.30 16.17
C PHE A 215 -18.94 19.25 17.02
N SER A 216 -20.19 18.98 16.66
CA SER A 216 -20.89 17.80 17.17
C SER A 216 -20.30 16.52 16.56
N THR A 217 -20.62 15.36 17.12
CA THR A 217 -20.27 14.07 16.53
C THR A 217 -20.76 13.97 15.09
N ASP A 218 -21.99 14.42 14.81
CA ASP A 218 -22.58 14.41 13.47
C ASP A 218 -21.82 15.31 12.49
N ASP A 219 -21.37 16.49 12.94
CA ASP A 219 -20.53 17.38 12.14
C ASP A 219 -19.21 16.68 11.79
N ARG A 220 -18.57 16.02 12.77
CA ARG A 220 -17.31 15.31 12.56
C ARG A 220 -17.48 14.11 11.63
N THR A 221 -18.56 13.35 11.78
CA THR A 221 -18.89 12.26 10.85
C THR A 221 -19.09 12.79 9.44
N THR A 222 -19.81 13.90 9.27
CA THR A 222 -20.08 14.50 7.96
C THR A 222 -18.80 15.04 7.33
N TYR A 223 -18.10 15.95 8.00
CA TYR A 223 -16.90 16.59 7.47
C TYR A 223 -15.72 15.61 7.32
N GLY A 224 -15.56 14.71 8.28
CA GLY A 224 -14.58 13.63 8.20
C GLY A 224 -14.85 12.68 7.03
N SER A 225 -16.11 12.42 6.70
CA SER A 225 -16.45 11.55 5.55
C SER A 225 -15.99 12.14 4.21
N TYR A 226 -16.06 13.46 4.03
CA TYR A 226 -15.48 14.11 2.84
C TYR A 226 -13.97 13.92 2.77
N ALA A 227 -13.25 14.11 3.89
CA ALA A 227 -11.80 13.91 3.93
C ALA A 227 -11.41 12.45 3.65
N VAL A 228 -12.13 11.47 4.19
CA VAL A 228 -11.88 10.04 3.93
C VAL A 228 -12.25 9.65 2.48
N ASP A 229 -13.38 10.14 1.95
CA ASP A 229 -13.78 9.91 0.55
C ASP A 229 -12.73 10.47 -0.42
N TYR A 230 -12.21 11.67 -0.13
CA TYR A 230 -11.18 12.33 -0.92
C TYR A 230 -9.94 11.45 -1.17
N LEU A 231 -9.55 10.61 -0.21
CA LEU A 231 -8.38 9.73 -0.32
C LEU A 231 -8.51 8.68 -1.43
N SER A 232 -9.74 8.36 -1.86
CA SER A 232 -10.01 7.27 -2.82
C SER A 232 -10.77 7.69 -4.07
N ASN A 233 -11.36 8.88 -4.08
CA ASN A 233 -12.05 9.42 -5.26
C ASN A 233 -11.07 9.98 -6.30
N TRP A 234 -11.58 10.34 -7.49
CA TRP A 234 -10.78 10.90 -8.59
C TRP A 234 -10.74 12.44 -8.60
N SER A 235 -11.25 13.08 -7.56
CA SER A 235 -11.35 14.54 -7.50
C SER A 235 -10.00 15.19 -7.14
N GLY A 236 -9.76 16.39 -7.67
CA GLY A 236 -8.61 17.23 -7.29
C GLY A 236 -8.82 17.94 -5.95
N ALA A 237 -7.80 18.67 -5.48
CA ALA A 237 -7.79 19.38 -4.19
C ALA A 237 -8.99 20.33 -3.97
N ARG A 238 -9.59 20.85 -5.05
CA ARG A 238 -10.83 21.66 -5.01
C ARG A 238 -11.98 20.98 -4.27
N TYR A 239 -12.05 19.64 -4.29
CA TYR A 239 -13.08 18.89 -3.58
C TYR A 239 -13.14 19.22 -2.09
N LEU A 240 -12.00 19.41 -1.43
CA LEU A 240 -11.95 19.85 -0.04
C LEU A 240 -11.89 21.38 0.08
N GLY A 241 -11.19 22.04 -0.85
CA GLY A 241 -11.00 23.50 -0.82
C GLY A 241 -12.26 24.33 -1.07
N GLU A 242 -13.32 23.74 -1.63
CA GLU A 242 -14.60 24.41 -1.87
C GLU A 242 -15.66 24.07 -0.83
N LEU A 243 -15.35 23.21 0.15
CA LEU A 243 -16.26 22.96 1.27
C LEU A 243 -16.33 24.19 2.16
N VAL A 244 -17.54 24.57 2.56
CA VAL A 244 -17.80 25.70 3.44
C VAL A 244 -18.48 25.25 4.73
N ASN A 245 -18.20 25.94 5.82
CA ASN A 245 -18.86 25.74 7.10
C ASN A 245 -20.24 26.44 7.14
N ARG A 246 -20.93 26.36 8.28
CA ARG A 246 -22.27 26.97 8.46
C ARG A 246 -22.27 28.50 8.35
N SER A 247 -21.13 29.15 8.57
CA SER A 247 -20.94 30.60 8.45
C SER A 247 -20.63 31.05 7.02
N GLY A 248 -20.37 30.10 6.10
CA GLY A 248 -19.99 30.39 4.71
C GLY A 248 -18.50 30.53 4.46
N ASP A 249 -17.66 30.38 5.50
CA ASP A 249 -16.20 30.38 5.37
C ASP A 249 -15.71 29.01 4.90
N ASN A 250 -14.52 28.96 4.29
CA ASN A 250 -13.89 27.69 3.91
C ASN A 250 -13.74 26.77 5.12
N LEU A 251 -14.20 25.52 4.96
CA LEU A 251 -14.15 24.50 5.99
C LEU A 251 -12.70 24.07 6.27
N PHE A 252 -11.89 23.93 5.23
CA PHE A 252 -10.46 23.63 5.35
C PHE A 252 -9.64 24.84 4.87
N THR A 253 -8.55 25.13 5.58
CA THR A 253 -7.54 26.10 5.14
C THR A 253 -6.80 25.59 3.91
N ALA A 254 -6.14 26.50 3.19
CA ALA A 254 -5.32 26.12 2.03
C ALA A 254 -4.18 25.15 2.40
N GLY A 255 -3.62 25.28 3.61
CA GLY A 255 -2.59 24.38 4.12
C GLY A 255 -3.10 22.96 4.35
N GLU A 256 -4.28 22.82 4.97
CA GLU A 256 -4.91 21.52 5.18
C GLU A 256 -5.28 20.83 3.87
N VAL A 257 -5.78 21.59 2.89
CA VAL A 257 -6.09 21.08 1.55
C VAL A 257 -4.84 20.61 0.82
N SER A 258 -3.75 21.38 0.89
CA SER A 258 -2.46 20.98 0.31
C SER A 258 -1.93 19.70 0.96
N HIS A 259 -1.97 19.61 2.29
CA HIS A 259 -1.54 18.42 3.00
C HIS A 259 -2.39 17.20 2.64
N MET A 260 -3.71 17.34 2.56
CA MET A 260 -4.59 16.24 2.15
C MET A 260 -4.30 15.79 0.71
N ALA A 261 -3.89 16.68 -0.19
CA ALA A 261 -3.46 16.30 -1.53
C ALA A 261 -2.17 15.45 -1.51
N ASP A 262 -1.20 15.80 -0.65
CA ASP A 262 0.01 14.99 -0.44
C ASP A 262 -0.34 13.62 0.15
N VAL A 263 -1.19 13.58 1.19
CA VAL A 263 -1.68 12.33 1.81
C VAL A 263 -2.37 11.45 0.78
N LYS A 264 -3.21 12.02 -0.09
CA LYS A 264 -3.88 11.29 -1.16
C LYS A 264 -2.87 10.62 -2.10
N LEU A 265 -1.79 11.32 -2.48
CA LEU A 265 -0.75 10.74 -3.33
C LEU A 265 -0.04 9.57 -2.64
N VAL A 266 0.28 9.69 -1.35
CA VAL A 266 0.89 8.62 -0.55
C VAL A 266 -0.04 7.41 -0.44
N ILE A 267 -1.32 7.62 -0.13
CA ILE A 267 -2.31 6.56 -0.01
C ILE A 267 -2.54 5.84 -1.34
N LEU A 268 -2.73 6.58 -2.44
CA LEU A 268 -2.95 5.99 -3.76
C LEU A 268 -1.71 5.23 -4.27
N SER A 269 -0.50 5.75 -4.03
CA SER A 269 0.74 5.05 -4.39
C SER A 269 0.93 3.78 -3.57
N ALA A 270 0.65 3.82 -2.26
CA ALA A 270 0.70 2.63 -1.39
C ALA A 270 -0.31 1.57 -1.81
N PHE A 271 -1.55 1.95 -2.13
CA PHE A 271 -2.58 1.02 -2.60
C PHE A 271 -2.24 0.41 -3.96
N THR A 272 -1.70 1.22 -4.87
CA THR A 272 -1.24 0.73 -6.19
C THR A 272 -0.08 -0.24 -6.03
N ALA A 273 0.93 0.09 -5.22
CA ALA A 273 2.04 -0.80 -4.92
C ALA A 273 1.57 -2.10 -4.27
N GLY A 274 0.68 -2.02 -3.27
CA GLY A 274 0.08 -3.19 -2.63
C GLY A 274 -0.66 -4.09 -3.61
N PHE A 275 -1.44 -3.52 -4.53
CA PHE A 275 -2.12 -4.27 -5.59
C PHE A 275 -1.12 -5.01 -6.50
N VAL A 276 -0.04 -4.34 -6.93
CA VAL A 276 1.02 -4.98 -7.72
C VAL A 276 1.69 -6.11 -6.94
N LEU A 277 2.01 -5.91 -5.66
CA LEU A 277 2.61 -6.94 -4.81
C LEU A 277 1.69 -8.15 -4.61
N ILE A 278 0.37 -7.95 -4.53
CA ILE A 278 -0.62 -9.04 -4.49
C ILE A 278 -0.55 -9.84 -5.79
N LEU A 279 -0.55 -9.19 -6.96
CA LEU A 279 -0.45 -9.88 -8.25
C LEU A 279 0.84 -10.68 -8.37
N LEU A 280 1.98 -10.09 -7.99
CA LEU A 280 3.27 -10.78 -7.99
C LEU A 280 3.28 -11.97 -7.02
N SER A 281 2.66 -11.82 -5.85
CA SER A 281 2.51 -12.90 -4.88
C SER A 281 1.65 -14.05 -5.41
N VAL A 282 0.57 -13.74 -6.14
CA VAL A 282 -0.27 -14.75 -6.79
C VAL A 282 0.53 -15.53 -7.85
N VAL A 283 1.30 -14.83 -8.70
CA VAL A 283 2.17 -15.46 -9.68
C VAL A 283 3.21 -16.36 -9.00
N ALA A 284 3.87 -15.86 -7.94
CA ALA A 284 4.83 -16.63 -7.16
C ALA A 284 4.20 -17.87 -6.53
N MET A 285 2.98 -17.77 -6.00
CA MET A 285 2.24 -18.90 -5.44
C MET A 285 1.89 -19.95 -6.49
N ILE A 286 1.42 -19.54 -7.68
CA ILE A 286 1.13 -20.45 -8.79
C ILE A 286 2.41 -21.19 -9.23
N TYR A 287 3.52 -20.46 -9.38
CA TYR A 287 4.81 -21.04 -9.72
C TYR A 287 5.30 -22.04 -8.65
N LEU A 288 5.22 -21.67 -7.37
CA LEU A 288 5.65 -22.53 -6.25
C LEU A 288 4.80 -23.78 -6.12
N ARG A 289 3.48 -23.67 -6.32
CA ARG A 289 2.57 -24.81 -6.25
C ARG A 289 2.91 -25.88 -7.28
N ARG A 290 3.39 -25.48 -8.46
CA ARG A 290 3.80 -26.41 -9.54
C ARG A 290 5.22 -26.95 -9.40
N ARG A 291 6.16 -26.19 -8.78
CA ARG A 291 7.59 -26.53 -8.76
C ARG A 291 8.14 -26.96 -7.39
N SER A 292 7.43 -26.71 -6.29
CA SER A 292 7.92 -27.00 -4.94
C SER A 292 6.77 -27.34 -3.98
N PRO A 293 6.52 -28.64 -3.70
CA PRO A 293 5.48 -29.02 -2.75
C PRO A 293 5.77 -28.43 -1.36
N GLY A 294 4.79 -27.69 -0.85
CA GLY A 294 4.89 -26.95 0.42
C GLY A 294 5.71 -25.65 0.36
N GLY A 295 6.22 -25.23 -0.81
CA GLY A 295 6.98 -23.99 -0.96
C GLY A 295 6.19 -22.76 -0.52
N VAL A 296 4.93 -22.65 -0.96
CA VAL A 296 4.04 -21.53 -0.59
C VAL A 296 3.91 -21.41 0.93
N ARG A 297 3.70 -22.54 1.61
CA ARG A 297 3.56 -22.57 3.07
C ARG A 297 4.82 -22.09 3.77
N ARG A 298 6.01 -22.49 3.30
CA ARG A 298 7.29 -22.03 3.90
C ARG A 298 7.48 -20.53 3.72
N GLY A 299 7.17 -19.99 2.53
CA GLY A 299 7.25 -18.56 2.26
C GLY A 299 6.28 -17.76 3.13
N LEU A 300 5.01 -18.15 3.18
CA LEU A 300 4.00 -17.50 4.01
C LEU A 300 4.29 -17.63 5.51
N PHE A 301 4.79 -18.78 5.97
CA PHE A 301 5.22 -18.95 7.36
C PHE A 301 6.36 -17.98 7.70
N ALA A 302 7.41 -17.94 6.88
CA ALA A 302 8.53 -17.02 7.08
C ALA A 302 8.07 -15.55 7.06
N GLY A 303 7.20 -15.19 6.11
CA GLY A 303 6.59 -13.86 6.04
C GLY A 303 5.80 -13.54 7.31
N SER A 304 4.98 -14.47 7.80
CA SER A 304 4.19 -14.26 9.02
C SER A 304 5.06 -14.05 10.26
N ILE A 305 6.14 -14.82 10.43
CA ILE A 305 7.08 -14.61 11.56
C ILE A 305 7.77 -13.25 11.44
N ALA A 306 8.23 -12.87 10.23
CA ALA A 306 8.82 -11.56 10.00
C ALA A 306 7.83 -10.43 10.32
N THR A 307 6.57 -10.56 9.89
CA THR A 307 5.50 -9.61 10.23
C THR A 307 5.29 -9.50 11.73
N LEU A 308 5.24 -10.62 12.47
CA LEU A 308 5.08 -10.59 13.92
C LEU A 308 6.20 -9.81 14.60
N VAL A 309 7.46 -10.06 14.23
CA VAL A 309 8.62 -9.34 14.78
C VAL A 309 8.52 -7.85 14.48
N ILE A 310 8.22 -7.48 13.23
CA ILE A 310 8.10 -6.07 12.80
C ILE A 310 6.96 -5.37 13.54
N ILE A 311 5.75 -5.94 13.57
CA ILE A 311 4.58 -5.26 14.13
C ILE A 311 4.67 -5.13 15.66
N ILE A 312 5.24 -6.14 16.35
CA ILE A 312 5.49 -6.06 17.79
C ILE A 312 6.55 -4.98 18.08
N GLY A 313 7.64 -4.96 17.31
CA GLY A 313 8.68 -3.94 17.46
C GLY A 313 8.14 -2.51 17.25
N LEU A 314 7.39 -2.29 16.17
CA LEU A 314 6.74 -1.00 15.91
C LEU A 314 5.72 -0.64 17.00
N GLY A 315 4.94 -1.60 17.49
CA GLY A 315 3.99 -1.38 18.58
C GLY A 315 4.67 -0.97 19.89
N VAL A 316 5.82 -1.57 20.23
CA VAL A 316 6.62 -1.18 21.39
C VAL A 316 7.19 0.23 21.22
N LEU A 317 7.73 0.56 20.04
CA LEU A 317 8.26 1.91 19.79
C LEU A 317 7.16 2.97 19.88
N ALA A 318 5.98 2.70 19.32
CA ALA A 318 4.83 3.59 19.38
C ALA A 318 4.31 3.77 20.82
N SER A 319 4.30 2.71 21.65
CA SER A 319 3.82 2.79 23.03
C SER A 319 4.77 3.53 23.98
N LEU A 320 6.08 3.51 23.70
CA LEU A 320 7.07 4.26 24.48
C LEU A 320 7.04 5.77 24.23
N GLY A 321 6.51 6.21 23.08
CA GLY A 321 6.49 7.62 22.72
C GLY A 321 5.70 7.89 21.45
N TRP A 322 4.37 7.98 21.59
CA TRP A 322 3.45 8.17 20.47
C TRP A 322 3.76 9.41 19.64
N GLU A 323 3.93 10.58 20.27
CA GLU A 323 4.16 11.85 19.57
C GLU A 323 5.42 11.81 18.69
N LYS A 324 6.52 11.29 19.24
CA LYS A 324 7.77 11.17 18.50
C LYS A 324 7.64 10.14 17.38
N PHE A 325 7.03 8.99 17.65
CA PHE A 325 6.81 7.95 16.66
C PHE A 325 5.98 8.46 15.47
N PHE A 326 4.88 9.17 15.75
CA PHE A 326 4.02 9.78 14.75
C PHE A 326 4.77 10.83 13.93
N ALA A 327 5.52 11.73 14.58
CA ALA A 327 6.30 12.76 13.89
C ALA A 327 7.41 12.17 13.00
N ASP A 328 8.17 11.18 13.50
CA ASP A 328 9.20 10.48 12.73
C ASP A 328 8.56 9.82 11.50
N PHE A 329 7.43 9.12 11.67
CA PHE A 329 6.69 8.53 10.56
C PHE A 329 6.24 9.57 9.53
N HIS A 330 5.64 10.69 9.96
CA HIS A 330 5.18 11.76 9.07
C HIS A 330 6.33 12.40 8.30
N SER A 331 7.48 12.59 8.95
CA SER A 331 8.67 13.19 8.32
C SER A 331 9.27 12.36 7.18
N VAL A 332 8.99 11.06 7.11
CA VAL A 332 9.40 10.19 5.99
C VAL A 332 8.63 10.54 4.71
N PHE A 333 7.39 10.99 4.84
CA PHE A 333 6.49 11.23 3.71
C PHE A 333 6.31 12.71 3.39
N PHE A 334 6.41 13.58 4.39
CA PHE A 334 6.04 14.99 4.28
C PHE A 334 7.17 15.91 4.77
N ALA A 335 7.36 17.02 4.05
CA ALA A 335 8.33 18.03 4.43
C ALA A 335 7.98 18.70 5.76
N SER A 336 8.98 19.20 6.48
CA SER A 336 8.75 19.92 7.74
C SER A 336 7.87 21.15 7.52
N GLY A 337 6.85 21.31 8.38
CA GLY A 337 5.92 22.45 8.35
C GLY A 337 4.73 22.31 7.40
N THR A 338 4.65 21.27 6.57
CA THR A 338 3.51 21.07 5.64
C THR A 338 2.36 20.26 6.24
N TRP A 339 2.54 19.69 7.43
CA TRP A 339 1.58 18.78 8.08
C TRP A 339 1.30 19.14 9.55
N THR A 340 1.83 20.26 10.02
CA THR A 340 1.62 20.76 11.39
C THR A 340 0.57 21.86 11.39
N PHE A 341 -0.50 21.68 12.14
CA PHE A 341 -1.67 22.53 12.15
C PHE A 341 -2.05 22.96 13.57
N SER A 342 -2.84 24.04 13.67
CA SER A 342 -3.41 24.52 14.93
C SER A 342 -4.46 23.54 15.47
N LEU A 343 -4.69 23.55 16.79
CA LEU A 343 -5.79 22.80 17.42
C LEU A 343 -7.18 23.27 16.95
N GLN A 344 -7.28 24.48 16.40
CA GLN A 344 -8.51 25.04 15.84
C GLN A 344 -8.74 24.64 14.37
N ASP A 345 -7.70 24.15 13.69
CA ASP A 345 -7.80 23.76 12.28
C ASP A 345 -8.68 22.51 12.16
N THR A 346 -9.53 22.52 11.13
CA THR A 346 -10.58 21.51 10.95
C THR A 346 -10.01 20.10 10.91
N LEU A 347 -8.89 19.87 10.25
CA LEU A 347 -8.23 18.58 10.09
C LEU A 347 -7.83 17.97 11.44
N ILE A 348 -7.26 18.77 12.36
CA ILE A 348 -6.87 18.32 13.70
C ILE A 348 -8.10 18.06 14.56
N ARG A 349 -9.14 18.88 14.42
CA ARG A 349 -10.42 18.69 15.11
C ARG A 349 -11.15 17.42 14.65
N LEU A 350 -11.07 17.11 13.35
CA LEU A 350 -11.62 15.87 12.79
C LEU A 350 -10.80 14.66 13.25
N PHE A 351 -9.48 14.69 13.05
CA PHE A 351 -8.57 13.57 13.32
C PHE A 351 -7.58 13.90 14.45
N PRO A 352 -8.05 13.99 15.72
CA PRO A 352 -7.18 14.29 16.86
C PRO A 352 -6.20 13.15 17.10
N GLY A 353 -5.17 13.37 17.92
CA GLY A 353 -4.16 12.35 18.23
C GLY A 353 -4.76 11.00 18.65
N GLN A 354 -5.85 11.00 19.42
CA GLN A 354 -6.57 9.80 19.82
C GLN A 354 -7.08 8.97 18.63
N PHE A 355 -7.62 9.60 17.58
CA PHE A 355 -8.06 8.92 16.36
C PHE A 355 -6.91 8.14 15.72
N TRP A 356 -5.72 8.72 15.68
CA TRP A 356 -4.54 8.09 15.10
C TRP A 356 -3.96 6.98 15.97
N VAL A 357 -4.01 7.13 17.30
CA VAL A 357 -3.67 6.06 18.25
C VAL A 357 -4.58 4.86 18.02
N ASP A 358 -5.89 5.09 17.98
CA ASP A 358 -6.89 4.04 17.80
C ASP A 358 -6.77 3.36 16.42
N ALA A 359 -6.56 4.13 15.35
CA ALA A 359 -6.26 3.59 14.03
C ALA A 359 -4.98 2.73 14.02
N GLY A 360 -3.91 3.19 14.69
CA GLY A 360 -2.66 2.45 14.86
C GLY A 360 -2.86 1.12 15.60
N ILE A 361 -3.65 1.12 16.68
CA ILE A 361 -4.00 -0.09 17.43
C ILE A 361 -4.77 -1.06 16.54
N VAL A 362 -5.79 -0.59 15.81
CA VAL A 362 -6.58 -1.45 14.92
C VAL A 362 -5.73 -2.03 13.79
N ILE A 363 -4.85 -1.24 13.17
CA ILE A 363 -3.86 -1.76 12.20
C ILE A 363 -3.02 -2.86 12.85
N GLY A 364 -2.47 -2.60 14.04
CA GLY A 364 -1.65 -3.55 14.78
C GLY A 364 -2.39 -4.86 15.04
N VAL A 365 -3.63 -4.79 15.52
CA VAL A 365 -4.48 -5.96 15.81
C VAL A 365 -4.80 -6.74 14.53
N LEU A 366 -5.19 -6.08 13.45
CA LEU A 366 -5.52 -6.74 12.17
C LEU A 366 -4.30 -7.47 11.59
N VAL A 367 -3.14 -6.80 11.57
CA VAL A 367 -1.88 -7.37 11.08
C VAL A 367 -1.44 -8.53 11.97
N LEU A 368 -1.48 -8.37 13.29
CA LEU A 368 -1.12 -9.42 14.25
C LEU A 368 -2.02 -10.65 14.09
N ALA A 369 -3.34 -10.47 14.04
CA ALA A 369 -4.30 -11.55 13.89
C ALA A 369 -4.10 -12.30 12.57
N ALA A 370 -3.94 -11.59 11.45
CA ALA A 370 -3.70 -12.20 10.14
C ALA A 370 -2.37 -12.96 10.08
N ALA A 371 -1.31 -12.40 10.68
CA ALA A 371 0.00 -13.03 10.77
C ALA A 371 -0.03 -14.29 11.64
N VAL A 372 -0.64 -14.24 12.83
CA VAL A 372 -0.80 -15.42 13.70
C VAL A 372 -1.61 -16.50 12.99
N LEU A 373 -2.75 -16.15 12.39
CA LEU A 373 -3.57 -17.09 11.64
C LEU A 373 -2.78 -17.75 10.52
N THR A 374 -2.01 -16.97 9.77
CA THR A 374 -1.16 -17.49 8.68
C THR A 374 -0.07 -18.40 9.23
N ALA A 375 0.60 -18.02 10.32
CA ALA A 375 1.63 -18.84 10.97
C ALA A 375 1.07 -20.20 11.42
N VAL A 376 -0.12 -20.20 12.02
CA VAL A 376 -0.82 -21.43 12.47
C VAL A 376 -1.23 -22.30 11.27
N LEU A 377 -1.85 -21.72 10.24
CA LEU A 377 -2.30 -22.45 9.05
C LEU A 377 -1.13 -23.01 8.21
N THR A 378 0.01 -22.34 8.24
CA THR A 378 1.22 -22.72 7.51
C THR A 378 2.24 -23.47 8.36
N TRP A 379 1.88 -23.77 9.63
CA TRP A 379 2.77 -24.41 10.59
C TRP A 379 3.39 -25.70 10.02
N PRO A 380 4.73 -25.85 10.11
CA PRO A 380 5.44 -27.00 9.57
C PRO A 380 5.19 -28.25 10.44
N THR A 381 4.07 -28.95 10.21
CA THR A 381 3.79 -30.23 10.89
C THR A 381 4.51 -31.40 10.21
N ARG A 382 5.20 -32.24 11.01
CA ARG A 382 5.92 -33.44 10.54
C ARG A 382 5.02 -34.40 9.74
N LYS A 383 3.76 -34.58 10.17
CA LYS A 383 2.76 -35.45 9.51
C LYS A 383 2.42 -34.99 8.08
N ARG A 384 2.39 -33.67 7.84
CA ARG A 384 2.10 -33.07 6.52
C ARG A 384 3.33 -33.03 5.60
N ARG A 385 4.54 -33.12 6.17
CA ARG A 385 5.79 -33.25 5.40
C ARG A 385 5.91 -34.63 4.74
N ASN A 386 5.36 -35.67 5.37
CA ASN A 386 5.35 -37.03 4.80
C ASN A 386 4.34 -37.14 3.65
N LEU A 387 3.11 -36.63 3.82
CA LEU A 387 2.11 -36.57 2.73
C LEU A 387 2.58 -35.83 1.48
N ALA A 388 3.36 -34.75 1.64
CA ALA A 388 3.94 -34.01 0.52
C ALA A 388 5.06 -34.79 -0.21
N LYS A 389 5.79 -35.65 0.50
CA LYS A 389 6.77 -36.56 -0.09
C LYS A 389 6.08 -37.69 -0.84
N ASP A 390 5.02 -38.24 -0.25
CA ASP A 390 4.24 -39.34 -0.84
C ASP A 390 3.55 -38.87 -2.14
N ALA A 391 2.94 -37.68 -2.14
CA ALA A 391 2.36 -37.09 -3.36
C ALA A 391 3.41 -36.88 -4.47
N SER A 392 4.62 -36.40 -4.13
CA SER A 392 5.70 -36.24 -5.12
C SER A 392 6.30 -37.57 -5.60
N ALA A 393 6.18 -38.64 -4.81
CA ALA A 393 6.62 -39.98 -5.20
C ALA A 393 5.62 -40.66 -6.15
N THR A 394 4.32 -40.39 -5.99
CA THR A 394 3.26 -40.89 -6.87
C THR A 394 3.24 -40.21 -8.25
N GLU A 395 3.69 -38.95 -8.34
CA GLU A 395 3.74 -38.19 -9.60
C GLU A 395 5.03 -38.43 -10.43
N ALA A 396 6.03 -39.12 -9.86
CA ALA A 396 7.23 -39.50 -10.60
C ALA A 396 6.90 -40.66 -11.56
N PRO A 397 7.16 -40.55 -12.87
CA PRO A 397 6.94 -41.65 -13.78
C PRO A 397 7.83 -42.82 -13.37
N ARG A 398 7.22 -44.00 -13.15
CA ARG A 398 7.92 -45.27 -12.95
C ARG A 398 8.61 -45.69 -14.26
N ASN A 399 9.64 -44.95 -14.66
CA ASN A 399 10.52 -45.29 -15.77
C ASN A 399 11.57 -46.32 -15.32
N GLY A 400 11.11 -47.41 -14.70
CA GLY A 400 11.97 -48.48 -14.18
C GLY A 400 11.46 -49.89 -14.46
N ASP A 401 10.14 -50.07 -14.63
CA ASP A 401 9.56 -51.41 -14.84
C ASP A 401 9.48 -51.81 -16.33
N ALA A 402 9.48 -50.84 -17.27
CA ALA A 402 9.36 -51.14 -18.70
C ALA A 402 10.63 -51.73 -19.34
N SER A 403 11.81 -51.52 -18.75
CA SER A 403 13.08 -52.08 -19.24
C SER A 403 13.30 -53.53 -18.76
N ALA A 404 12.73 -53.90 -17.61
CA ALA A 404 12.85 -55.27 -17.08
C ALA A 404 11.89 -56.25 -17.78
N GLU A 405 10.71 -55.80 -18.22
CA GLU A 405 9.77 -56.63 -19.00
C GLU A 405 10.23 -56.82 -20.46
N ALA A 406 10.95 -55.85 -21.04
CA ALA A 406 11.49 -55.96 -22.40
C ALA A 406 12.67 -56.95 -22.49
N GLU A 407 13.58 -56.97 -21.51
CA GLU A 407 14.69 -57.93 -21.47
C GLU A 407 14.23 -59.37 -21.16
N ALA A 408 13.17 -59.54 -20.37
CA ALA A 408 12.57 -60.85 -20.10
C ALA A 408 11.81 -61.43 -21.31
N GLN A 409 11.25 -60.59 -22.17
CA GLN A 409 10.61 -61.04 -23.42
C GLN A 409 11.62 -61.40 -24.50
N GLU A 410 12.79 -60.75 -24.56
CA GLU A 410 13.83 -61.07 -25.55
C GLU A 410 14.62 -62.34 -25.18
N SER A 411 14.74 -62.69 -23.88
CA SER A 411 15.37 -63.95 -23.47
C SER A 411 14.49 -65.18 -23.73
N ASN A 412 13.16 -65.02 -23.78
CA ASN A 412 12.22 -66.12 -23.98
C ASN A 412 11.91 -66.40 -25.46
N SER A 413 12.38 -65.56 -26.39
CA SER A 413 12.28 -65.80 -27.84
C SER A 413 13.56 -66.36 -28.46
N ARG A 414 14.59 -66.66 -27.65
CA ARG A 414 15.88 -67.22 -28.07
C ARG A 414 16.18 -68.63 -27.51
N ALA A 415 15.21 -69.24 -26.83
CA ALA A 415 15.24 -70.65 -26.44
C ALA A 415 14.15 -71.40 -27.20
#